data_AF-A0A1Q6MD39-F1
#
_entry.id   AF-A0A1Q6MD39-F1
#
_cell.length_a   1.000
_cell.length_b   1.000
_cell.length_c   1.000
_cell.angle_alpha   90.00
_cell.angle_beta   90.00
_cell.angle_gamma   90.00
#
_symmetry.space_group_name_H-M   'P 1'
#
loop_
_entity.id
_entity.type
_entity.pdbx_description
1 polymer ?
#
loop_
_entity_poly.entity_id
_entity_poly.type
_entity_poly.pdbx_seq_one_letter_code
_entity_poly.pdbx_strand_id
1 'polypeptide(L)'
;MSYFVFNGISSESMGIRIQSKSVYSAPKYDLSLTSIPGRDGDLISPNGRFSNITISYNCFLPAKSIEELAEKITKVKNWLYKEPGKYHDLTDSYDKEFLRKALFNSKLDISDECMKIGLFTISFSCKPLRYLISGLAKQTYSSAVILTNEFSFSAKPYIKVNGKGVGTLTINNKVWHFETLNDYTECDSELMNYYHDTTLKNDKVTGDGFPTFEYGENHIEFSGGITSVEIIPRWVSL
;
A
#
# COMPACT_ATOMS: atom_id res chain seq x y z
N MET A 1 24.23 -3.75 3.50
CA MET A 1 23.91 -5.08 2.93
C MET A 1 22.50 -4.99 2.36
N SER A 2 22.19 -5.72 1.30
CA SER A 2 20.86 -5.66 0.68
C SER A 2 19.90 -6.64 1.35
N TYR A 3 18.70 -6.19 1.69
CA TYR A 3 17.68 -7.00 2.36
C TYR A 3 16.27 -6.56 1.99
N PHE A 4 15.29 -7.43 2.22
CA PHE A 4 13.87 -7.08 2.25
C PHE A 4 13.25 -7.53 3.56
N VAL A 5 12.19 -6.85 3.99
CA VAL A 5 11.37 -7.21 5.14
C VAL A 5 9.98 -7.55 4.63
N PHE A 6 9.54 -8.78 4.88
CA PHE A 6 8.21 -9.26 4.51
C PHE A 6 7.45 -9.72 5.76
N ASN A 7 6.26 -9.16 5.96
CA ASN A 7 5.42 -9.43 7.13
C ASN A 7 6.18 -9.25 8.47
N GLY A 8 6.99 -8.19 8.56
CA GLY A 8 7.76 -7.83 9.76
C GLY A 8 9.06 -8.61 9.98
N ILE A 9 9.40 -9.58 9.12
CA ILE A 9 10.62 -10.40 9.25
C ILE A 9 11.60 -10.05 8.14
N SER A 10 12.87 -9.84 8.48
CA SER A 10 13.93 -9.53 7.52
C SER A 10 14.50 -10.79 6.86
N SER A 11 14.77 -10.72 5.55
CA SER A 11 15.49 -11.76 4.81
C SER A 11 16.86 -12.08 5.43
N GLU A 12 17.55 -11.08 6.00
CA GLU A 12 18.84 -11.28 6.67
C GLU A 12 18.72 -12.13 7.93
N SER A 13 17.64 -11.96 8.71
CA SER A 13 17.38 -12.77 9.91
C SER A 13 17.14 -14.26 9.57
N MET A 14 16.74 -14.53 8.33
CA MET A 14 16.58 -15.87 7.76
C MET A 14 17.85 -16.39 7.08
N GLY A 15 18.95 -15.63 7.12
CA GLY A 15 20.23 -15.98 6.49
C GLY A 15 20.26 -15.80 4.97
N ILE A 16 19.22 -15.22 4.37
CA ILE A 16 19.12 -15.00 2.93
C ILE A 16 19.98 -13.80 2.53
N ARG A 17 20.76 -13.96 1.47
CA ARG A 17 21.53 -12.88 0.84
C ARG A 17 20.98 -12.58 -0.53
N ILE A 18 20.77 -11.30 -0.83
CA ILE A 18 20.24 -10.84 -2.12
C ILE A 18 21.41 -10.58 -3.07
N GLN A 19 21.42 -11.26 -4.20
CA GLN A 19 22.37 -11.02 -5.29
C GLN A 19 21.91 -9.86 -6.17
N SER A 20 20.63 -9.86 -6.55
CA SER A 20 20.03 -8.79 -7.34
C SER A 20 18.52 -8.72 -7.14
N LYS A 21 17.95 -7.56 -7.46
CA LYS A 21 16.51 -7.30 -7.50
C LYS A 21 16.11 -7.08 -8.96
N SER A 22 15.07 -7.76 -9.42
CA SER A 22 14.52 -7.49 -10.75
C SER A 22 13.66 -6.21 -10.70
N VAL A 23 14.28 -5.14 -11.19
CA VAL A 23 13.78 -3.91 -11.85
C VAL A 23 12.65 -3.06 -11.21
N TYR A 24 12.84 -1.74 -11.32
CA TYR A 24 11.90 -0.63 -11.17
C TYR A 24 10.80 -0.58 -12.26
N SER A 25 10.23 -1.73 -12.65
CA SER A 25 9.16 -1.74 -13.65
C SER A 25 7.89 -1.12 -13.07
N ALA A 26 7.04 -0.58 -13.96
CA ALA A 26 5.71 -0.08 -13.61
C ALA A 26 4.65 -1.06 -14.12
N PRO A 27 3.51 -1.22 -13.42
CA PRO A 27 2.41 -2.04 -13.91
C PRO A 27 1.85 -1.45 -15.20
N LYS A 28 1.44 -2.33 -16.13
CA LYS A 28 0.70 -1.91 -17.32
C LYS A 28 -0.68 -1.39 -16.91
N TYR A 29 -1.06 -0.22 -17.44
CA TYR A 29 -2.43 0.28 -17.29
C TYR A 29 -3.39 -0.61 -18.07
N ASP A 30 -4.47 -1.04 -17.42
CA ASP A 30 -5.45 -1.95 -17.98
C ASP A 30 -6.40 -1.18 -18.91
N LEU A 31 -6.24 -1.40 -20.21
CA LEU A 31 -7.08 -0.86 -21.27
C LEU A 31 -7.21 -1.86 -22.42
N SER A 32 -8.29 -1.75 -23.17
CA SER A 32 -8.46 -2.40 -24.46
C SER A 32 -8.33 -1.39 -25.60
N LEU A 33 -7.75 -1.87 -26.71
CA LEU A 33 -7.59 -1.11 -27.94
C LEU A 33 -8.42 -1.78 -29.03
N THR A 34 -9.28 -1.01 -29.69
CA THR A 34 -10.13 -1.50 -30.79
C THR A 34 -9.79 -0.77 -32.08
N SER A 35 -9.23 -1.48 -33.05
CA SER A 35 -8.91 -0.95 -34.37
C SER A 35 -10.15 -0.88 -35.26
N ILE A 36 -10.35 0.24 -35.95
CA ILE A 36 -11.45 0.43 -36.90
C ILE A 36 -10.86 0.63 -38.30
N PRO A 37 -11.15 -0.25 -39.29
CA PRO A 37 -10.67 -0.08 -40.66
C PRO A 37 -11.03 1.29 -41.25
N GLY A 38 -10.05 1.95 -41.86
CA GLY A 38 -10.22 3.29 -42.45
C GLY A 38 -10.09 4.45 -41.46
N ARG A 39 -9.76 4.19 -40.19
CA ARG A 39 -9.45 5.20 -39.18
C ARG A 39 -8.01 5.04 -38.72
N ASP A 40 -7.28 6.15 -38.70
CA ASP A 40 -5.94 6.18 -38.10
C ASP A 40 -6.05 6.11 -36.57
N GLY A 41 -5.32 5.17 -35.97
CA GLY A 41 -5.28 4.93 -34.53
C GLY A 41 -6.42 4.07 -33.99
N ASP A 42 -6.24 3.56 -32.77
CA ASP A 42 -7.21 2.71 -32.09
C ASP A 42 -8.16 3.50 -31.19
N LEU A 43 -9.37 2.99 -31.02
CA LEU A 43 -10.24 3.41 -29.92
C LEU A 43 -9.73 2.86 -28.59
N ILE A 44 -9.48 3.76 -27.64
CA ILE A 44 -8.99 3.43 -26.30
C ILE A 44 -10.17 3.27 -25.35
N SER A 45 -10.30 2.09 -24.75
CA SER A 45 -11.30 1.81 -23.71
C SER A 45 -10.60 1.47 -22.39
N PRO A 46 -10.48 2.41 -21.44
CA PRO A 46 -9.77 2.19 -20.18
C PRO A 46 -10.62 1.40 -19.16
N ASN A 47 -10.00 0.45 -18.46
CA ASN A 47 -10.63 -0.31 -17.37
C ASN A 47 -10.42 0.33 -15.98
N GLY A 48 -9.76 1.49 -15.91
CA GLY A 48 -9.63 2.29 -14.68
C GLY A 48 -8.76 1.66 -13.59
N ARG A 49 -7.87 0.72 -13.94
CA ARG A 49 -7.05 -0.01 -12.96
C ARG A 49 -5.64 -0.30 -13.47
N PHE A 50 -4.75 -0.57 -12.52
CA PHE A 50 -3.46 -1.19 -12.77
C PHE A 50 -3.49 -2.63 -12.25
N SER A 51 -2.83 -3.52 -12.98
CA SER A 51 -2.62 -4.90 -12.53
C SER A 51 -1.53 -4.96 -11.46
N ASN A 52 -1.48 -6.07 -10.72
CA ASN A 52 -0.35 -6.33 -9.83
C ASN A 52 0.97 -6.35 -10.61
N ILE A 53 2.04 -6.03 -9.91
CA ILE A 53 3.41 -6.10 -10.40
C ILE A 53 4.17 -7.20 -9.67
N THR A 54 5.04 -7.92 -10.38
CA THR A 54 5.92 -8.90 -9.77
C THR A 54 7.25 -8.25 -9.38
N ILE A 55 7.60 -8.32 -8.10
CA ILE A 55 8.92 -7.93 -7.59
C ILE A 55 9.68 -9.20 -7.23
N SER A 56 10.81 -9.44 -7.88
CA SER A 56 11.63 -10.62 -7.64
C SER A 56 13.01 -10.28 -7.07
N TYR A 57 13.47 -11.13 -6.16
CA TYR A 57 14.79 -11.07 -5.53
C TYR A 57 15.53 -12.37 -5.87
N ASN A 58 16.63 -12.25 -6.58
CA ASN A 58 17.56 -13.36 -6.78
C ASN A 58 18.41 -13.49 -5.52
N CYS A 59 18.31 -14.64 -4.88
CA CYS A 59 18.80 -14.86 -3.54
C CYS A 59 19.70 -16.09 -3.49
N PHE A 60 20.59 -16.10 -2.51
CA PHE A 60 21.33 -17.29 -2.12
C PHE A 60 21.32 -17.46 -0.61
N LEU A 61 21.32 -18.72 -0.17
CA LEU A 61 21.29 -19.10 1.24
C LEU A 61 22.52 -19.98 1.54
N PRO A 62 23.56 -19.42 2.19
CA PRO A 62 24.74 -20.18 2.56
C PRO A 62 24.51 -21.04 3.81
N ALA A 63 25.05 -22.26 3.80
CA ALA A 63 25.05 -23.19 4.93
C ALA A 63 26.42 -23.89 5.07
N LYS A 64 26.71 -24.44 6.26
CA LYS A 64 27.94 -25.20 6.52
C LYS A 64 27.82 -26.67 6.09
N SER A 65 26.61 -27.23 6.16
CA SER A 65 26.28 -28.60 5.74
C SER A 65 24.93 -28.67 5.01
N ILE A 66 24.65 -29.81 4.40
CA ILE A 66 23.39 -30.10 3.70
C ILE A 66 22.22 -30.10 4.70
N GLU A 67 22.43 -30.63 5.90
CA GLU A 67 21.42 -30.67 6.97
C GLU A 67 21.06 -29.26 7.42
N GLU A 68 22.05 -28.39 7.64
CA GLU A 68 21.82 -26.99 7.99
C GLU A 68 21.09 -26.24 6.85
N LEU A 69 21.44 -26.54 5.59
CA LEU A 69 20.76 -25.96 4.44
C LEU A 69 19.27 -26.35 4.43
N ALA A 70 18.95 -27.64 4.65
CA ALA A 70 17.58 -28.13 4.71
C ALA A 70 16.78 -27.49 5.86
N GLU A 71 17.38 -27.33 7.04
CA GLU A 71 16.74 -26.64 8.17
C GLU A 71 16.45 -25.17 7.86
N LYS A 72 17.43 -24.45 7.30
CA LYS A 72 17.26 -23.04 6.90
C LYS A 72 16.18 -22.88 5.84
N ILE A 73 16.18 -23.73 4.81
CA ILE A 73 15.14 -23.75 3.78
C ILE A 73 13.76 -23.99 4.39
N THR A 74 13.65 -24.90 5.36
CA THR A 74 12.39 -25.18 6.06
C THR A 74 11.89 -23.94 6.82
N LYS A 75 12.79 -23.22 7.51
CA LYS A 75 12.45 -21.95 8.18
C LYS A 75 11.98 -20.89 7.18
N VAL A 76 12.67 -20.75 6.05
CA VAL A 76 12.28 -19.82 4.97
C VAL A 76 10.90 -20.16 4.42
N LYS A 77 10.61 -21.44 4.16
CA LYS A 77 9.29 -21.88 3.70
C LYS A 77 8.19 -21.58 4.72
N ASN A 78 8.40 -21.92 6.00
CA ASN A 78 7.43 -21.63 7.06
C ASN A 78 7.15 -20.14 7.23
N TRP A 79 8.12 -19.28 6.93
CA TRP A 79 7.96 -17.83 6.94
C TRP A 79 7.20 -17.32 5.70
N LEU A 80 7.67 -17.65 4.50
CA LEU A 80 7.10 -17.12 3.26
C LEU A 80 5.68 -17.62 2.98
N TYR A 81 5.37 -18.87 3.35
CA TYR A 81 4.06 -19.48 3.18
C TYR A 81 3.16 -19.29 4.42
N LYS A 82 3.55 -18.45 5.38
CA LYS A 82 2.71 -18.08 6.51
C LYS A 82 1.53 -17.23 6.01
N GLU A 83 0.31 -17.56 6.42
CA GLU A 83 -0.93 -16.83 6.07
C GLU A 83 -1.13 -16.66 4.54
N PRO A 84 -1.25 -17.77 3.79
CA PRO A 84 -1.41 -17.70 2.34
C PRO A 84 -2.70 -16.97 1.94
N GLY A 85 -2.68 -16.34 0.76
CA GLY A 85 -3.84 -15.64 0.19
C GLY A 85 -4.08 -14.23 0.71
N LYS A 86 -3.17 -13.66 1.50
CA LYS A 86 -3.25 -12.31 2.04
C LYS A 86 -2.07 -11.44 1.60
N TYR A 87 -2.32 -10.14 1.44
CA TYR A 87 -1.26 -9.14 1.27
C TYR A 87 -0.64 -8.77 2.61
N HIS A 88 0.68 -8.71 2.64
CA HIS A 88 1.49 -8.25 3.77
C HIS A 88 2.39 -7.09 3.35
N ASP A 89 2.98 -6.43 4.33
CA ASP A 89 3.91 -5.34 4.08
C ASP A 89 5.25 -5.88 3.59
N LEU A 90 5.75 -5.26 2.53
CA LEU A 90 7.07 -5.47 1.94
C LEU A 90 7.81 -4.14 1.88
N THR A 91 9.00 -4.10 2.49
CA THR A 91 9.97 -3.01 2.34
C THR A 91 11.32 -3.61 1.98
N ASP A 92 12.22 -2.81 1.40
CA ASP A 92 13.55 -3.28 1.07
C ASP A 92 14.60 -2.17 1.16
N SER A 93 15.87 -2.57 1.12
CA SER A 93 16.99 -1.65 1.23
C SER A 93 17.26 -0.82 -0.04
N TYR A 94 16.62 -1.17 -1.17
CA TYR A 94 16.80 -0.49 -2.47
C TYR A 94 15.89 0.73 -2.61
N ASP A 95 14.72 0.70 -1.97
CA ASP A 95 13.76 1.79 -1.92
C ASP A 95 13.23 1.96 -0.49
N LYS A 96 13.95 2.76 0.29
CA LYS A 96 13.74 2.89 1.74
C LYS A 96 12.59 3.82 2.12
N GLU A 97 12.09 4.61 1.17
CA GLU A 97 11.05 5.59 1.43
C GLU A 97 9.65 4.99 1.27
N PHE A 98 9.55 3.83 0.61
CA PHE A 98 8.28 3.24 0.23
C PHE A 98 8.03 1.84 0.82
N LEU A 99 6.75 1.57 1.02
CA LEU A 99 6.20 0.29 1.43
C LEU A 99 5.26 -0.24 0.34
N ARG A 100 5.35 -1.54 0.06
CA ARG A 100 4.45 -2.25 -0.85
C ARG A 100 3.57 -3.22 -0.09
N LYS A 101 2.36 -3.44 -0.60
CA LYS A 101 1.50 -4.56 -0.19
C LYS A 101 1.80 -5.74 -1.13
N ALA A 102 2.36 -6.80 -0.61
CA ALA A 102 2.88 -7.95 -1.34
C ALA A 102 2.19 -9.25 -0.93
N LEU A 103 1.89 -10.10 -1.90
CA LEU A 103 1.43 -11.47 -1.71
C LEU A 103 2.54 -12.40 -2.21
N PHE A 104 2.98 -13.31 -1.33
CA PHE A 104 3.81 -14.42 -1.76
C PHE A 104 2.90 -15.56 -2.26
N ASN A 105 2.89 -15.77 -3.57
CA ASN A 105 2.15 -16.85 -4.21
C ASN A 105 2.96 -17.40 -5.38
N SER A 106 4.20 -17.78 -5.10
CA SER A 106 5.12 -18.30 -6.10
C SER A 106 5.67 -19.65 -5.65
N LYS A 107 5.96 -20.50 -6.63
CA LYS A 107 6.73 -21.73 -6.41
C LYS A 107 8.17 -21.33 -6.08
N LEU A 108 8.70 -21.87 -4.99
CA LEU A 108 10.08 -21.64 -4.60
C LEU A 108 10.94 -22.81 -5.11
N ASP A 109 11.49 -22.63 -6.31
CA ASP A 109 12.43 -23.59 -6.91
C ASP A 109 13.84 -23.26 -6.44
N ILE A 110 14.42 -24.17 -5.64
CA ILE A 110 15.78 -24.03 -5.11
C ILE A 110 16.67 -24.99 -5.89
N SER A 111 17.64 -24.45 -6.64
CA SER A 111 18.74 -25.27 -7.17
C SER A 111 19.82 -25.41 -6.10
N ASP A 112 20.34 -26.63 -5.97
CA ASP A 112 21.53 -26.90 -5.16
C ASP A 112 22.76 -26.76 -6.07
N GLU A 113 23.50 -25.67 -5.90
CA GLU A 113 24.80 -25.51 -6.54
C GLU A 113 25.87 -25.68 -5.44
N CYS A 114 26.68 -26.74 -5.59
CA CYS A 114 27.80 -27.07 -4.70
C CYS A 114 27.45 -27.52 -3.26
N MET A 115 26.30 -28.16 -3.03
CA MET A 115 25.88 -28.86 -1.79
C MET A 115 25.84 -27.98 -0.51
N LYS A 116 26.01 -26.67 -0.62
CA LYS A 116 26.15 -25.75 0.54
C LYS A 116 25.56 -24.35 0.30
N ILE A 117 25.06 -24.09 -0.91
CA ILE A 117 24.47 -22.81 -1.29
C ILE A 117 23.16 -23.10 -2.04
N GLY A 118 22.04 -22.74 -1.43
CA GLY A 118 20.75 -22.77 -2.12
C GLY A 118 20.56 -21.50 -2.93
N LEU A 119 20.43 -21.60 -4.25
CA LEU A 119 20.08 -20.49 -5.13
C LEU A 119 18.59 -20.55 -5.47
N PHE A 120 17.91 -19.41 -5.36
CA PHE A 120 16.49 -19.31 -5.66
C PHE A 120 16.06 -17.87 -5.90
N THR A 121 14.93 -17.73 -6.57
CA THR A 121 14.27 -16.44 -6.78
C THR A 121 13.01 -16.37 -5.92
N ILE A 122 12.91 -15.35 -5.08
CA ILE A 122 11.67 -15.03 -4.36
C ILE A 122 10.90 -13.99 -5.17
N SER A 123 9.69 -14.33 -5.61
CA SER A 123 8.81 -13.44 -6.36
C SER A 123 7.56 -13.10 -5.57
N PHE A 124 7.29 -11.80 -5.41
CA PHE A 124 6.10 -11.29 -4.76
C PHE A 124 5.15 -10.65 -5.78
N SER A 125 3.88 -11.02 -5.74
CA SER A 125 2.83 -10.29 -6.45
C SER A 125 2.40 -9.10 -5.60
N CYS A 126 2.79 -7.89 -6.01
CA CYS A 126 2.52 -6.67 -5.27
C CYS A 126 1.33 -5.92 -5.86
N LYS A 127 0.55 -5.25 -4.99
CA LYS A 127 -0.35 -4.19 -5.45
C LYS A 127 0.43 -3.15 -6.26
N PRO A 128 -0.20 -2.52 -7.26
CA PRO A 128 0.47 -1.61 -8.18
C PRO A 128 1.07 -0.39 -7.47
N LEU A 129 0.32 0.19 -6.53
CA LEU A 129 0.74 1.36 -5.78
C LEU A 129 1.62 0.97 -4.59
N ARG A 130 2.67 1.77 -4.37
CA ARG A 130 3.50 1.78 -3.17
C ARG A 130 3.17 3.02 -2.33
N TYR A 131 3.29 2.90 -1.02
CA TYR A 131 2.96 3.93 -0.05
C TYR A 131 4.23 4.59 0.45
N LEU A 132 4.27 5.92 0.48
CA LEU A 132 5.36 6.65 1.14
C LEU A 132 5.26 6.39 2.66
N ILE A 133 6.33 5.90 3.26
CA ILE A 133 6.35 5.50 4.67
C ILE A 133 6.06 6.70 5.59
N SER A 134 6.62 7.88 5.30
CA SER A 134 6.30 9.10 6.06
C SER A 134 4.82 9.50 5.94
N GLY A 135 4.18 9.18 4.82
CA GLY A 135 2.74 9.37 4.60
C GLY A 135 1.85 8.38 5.36
N LEU A 136 2.42 7.37 6.02
CA LEU A 136 1.69 6.45 6.90
C LEU A 136 1.71 6.90 8.37
N ALA A 137 2.47 7.95 8.71
CA ALA A 137 2.47 8.51 10.04
C ALA A 137 1.17 9.31 10.29
N LYS A 138 0.54 9.05 11.43
CA LYS A 138 -0.66 9.78 11.86
C LYS A 138 -0.28 11.18 12.35
N GLN A 139 -0.98 12.18 11.83
CA GLN A 139 -0.75 13.61 12.12
C GLN A 139 -2.05 14.21 12.67
N THR A 140 -1.96 15.11 13.66
CA THR A 140 -3.14 15.69 14.32
C THR A 140 -3.19 17.19 14.09
N TYR A 141 -4.36 17.70 13.72
CA TYR A 141 -4.59 19.11 13.41
C TYR A 141 -5.81 19.63 14.15
N SER A 142 -5.66 20.76 14.86
CA SER A 142 -6.72 21.47 15.59
C SER A 142 -7.20 22.74 14.87
N SER A 143 -6.70 22.99 13.66
CA SER A 143 -7.09 24.08 12.78
C SER A 143 -6.99 23.63 11.33
N ALA A 144 -7.40 24.50 10.40
CA ALA A 144 -7.18 24.29 8.98
C ALA A 144 -5.70 23.98 8.68
N VAL A 145 -5.48 23.11 7.69
CA VAL A 145 -4.15 22.65 7.29
C VAL A 145 -4.10 22.45 5.77
N ILE A 146 -2.93 22.68 5.19
CA ILE A 146 -2.63 22.34 3.80
C ILE A 146 -1.67 21.16 3.79
N LEU A 147 -2.05 20.09 3.09
CA LEU A 147 -1.20 18.92 2.87
C LEU A 147 -0.86 18.80 1.38
N THR A 148 0.42 18.70 1.05
CA THR A 148 0.86 18.59 -0.34
C THR A 148 1.10 17.13 -0.73
N ASN A 149 0.35 16.64 -1.71
CA ASN A 149 0.63 15.37 -2.37
C ASN A 149 1.61 15.61 -3.52
N GLU A 150 2.86 15.22 -3.33
CA GLU A 150 3.90 15.36 -4.37
C GLU A 150 3.76 14.32 -5.50
N PHE A 151 2.86 13.34 -5.36
CA PHE A 151 2.66 12.26 -6.33
C PHE A 151 1.43 12.49 -7.20
N SER A 152 1.53 12.09 -8.47
CA SER A 152 0.45 12.22 -9.46
C SER A 152 -0.79 11.36 -9.18
N PHE A 153 -0.71 10.45 -8.20
CA PHE A 153 -1.82 9.57 -7.83
C PHE A 153 -2.59 10.14 -6.65
N SER A 154 -3.91 10.14 -6.79
CA SER A 154 -4.82 10.50 -5.71
C SER A 154 -4.68 9.52 -4.54
N ALA A 155 -4.42 10.05 -3.35
CA ALA A 155 -4.29 9.26 -2.13
C ALA A 155 -5.65 9.09 -1.44
N LYS A 156 -5.84 7.93 -0.80
CA LYS A 156 -7.05 7.58 -0.05
C LYS A 156 -6.74 7.63 1.43
N PRO A 157 -6.90 8.80 2.09
CA PRO A 157 -6.49 8.96 3.48
C PRO A 157 -7.37 8.15 4.44
N TYR A 158 -6.87 7.99 5.66
CA TYR A 158 -7.69 7.76 6.83
C TYR A 158 -7.80 9.08 7.61
N ILE A 159 -9.01 9.44 8.03
CA ILE A 159 -9.29 10.67 8.76
C ILE A 159 -10.18 10.34 9.95
N LYS A 160 -9.69 10.53 11.17
CA LYS A 160 -10.50 10.49 12.39
C LYS A 160 -10.92 11.91 12.75
N VAL A 161 -12.22 12.18 12.65
CA VAL A 161 -12.82 13.50 12.89
C VAL A 161 -13.31 13.56 14.33
N ASN A 162 -12.66 14.37 15.17
CA ASN A 162 -12.99 14.50 16.59
C ASN A 162 -13.90 15.70 16.83
N GLY A 163 -14.96 15.52 17.61
CA GLY A 163 -15.92 16.59 17.86
C GLY A 163 -17.21 16.15 18.55
N LYS A 164 -18.11 17.11 18.77
CA LYS A 164 -19.44 16.89 19.33
C LYS A 164 -20.51 17.71 18.60
N GLY A 165 -21.64 17.09 18.28
CA GLY A 165 -22.73 17.72 17.55
C GLY A 165 -22.51 17.75 16.03
N VAL A 166 -23.18 18.67 15.34
CA VAL A 166 -23.11 18.77 13.86
C VAL A 166 -21.75 19.32 13.45
N GLY A 167 -21.10 18.72 12.45
CA GLY A 167 -19.79 19.14 11.96
C GLY A 167 -19.71 19.18 10.43
N THR A 168 -18.84 20.03 9.90
CA THR A 168 -18.56 20.08 8.45
C THR A 168 -17.07 20.01 8.21
N LEU A 169 -16.64 19.00 7.43
CA LEU A 169 -15.28 18.86 6.92
C LEU A 169 -15.27 19.25 5.45
N THR A 170 -14.33 20.10 5.06
CA THR A 170 -14.11 20.54 3.69
C THR A 170 -12.69 20.15 3.29
N ILE A 171 -12.55 19.48 2.14
CA ILE A 171 -11.25 19.17 1.55
C ILE A 171 -11.28 19.71 0.11
N ASN A 172 -10.47 20.74 -0.15
CA ASN A 172 -10.55 21.54 -1.36
C ASN A 172 -11.98 22.08 -1.57
N ASN A 173 -12.64 21.68 -2.68
CA ASN A 173 -14.00 22.10 -3.01
C ASN A 173 -15.06 21.05 -2.67
N LYS A 174 -14.69 19.98 -1.96
CA LYS A 174 -15.58 18.87 -1.58
C LYS A 174 -15.97 19.00 -0.11
N VAL A 175 -17.21 18.66 0.23
CA VAL A 175 -17.78 18.90 1.56
C VAL A 175 -18.42 17.64 2.12
N TRP A 176 -18.16 17.38 3.40
CA TRP A 176 -18.76 16.30 4.19
C TRP A 176 -19.45 16.88 5.42
N HIS A 177 -20.73 16.57 5.55
CA HIS A 177 -21.55 16.94 6.68
C HIS A 177 -21.75 15.75 7.62
N PHE A 178 -21.34 15.94 8.87
CA PHE A 178 -21.55 14.99 9.95
C PHE A 178 -22.81 15.41 10.71
N GLU A 179 -23.88 14.61 10.60
CA GLU A 179 -25.16 14.91 11.26
C GLU A 179 -25.01 14.98 12.79
N THR A 180 -24.19 14.08 13.34
CA THR A 180 -23.85 14.10 14.76
C THR A 180 -22.49 13.43 14.98
N LEU A 181 -21.60 14.16 15.62
CA LEU A 181 -20.35 13.66 16.18
C LEU A 181 -20.58 13.36 17.66
N ASN A 182 -20.15 12.17 18.10
CA ASN A 182 -20.10 11.81 19.50
C ASN A 182 -18.69 11.33 19.81
N ASP A 183 -17.87 12.25 20.31
CA ASP A 183 -16.42 12.15 20.48
C ASP A 183 -15.65 12.09 19.14
N TYR A 184 -15.91 11.10 18.29
CA TYR A 184 -15.31 11.03 16.96
C TYR A 184 -16.10 10.18 15.95
N THR A 185 -15.77 10.38 14.67
CA THR A 185 -16.11 9.47 13.57
C THR A 185 -14.84 9.22 12.76
N GLU A 186 -14.53 7.95 12.49
CA GLU A 186 -13.45 7.53 11.63
C GLU A 186 -13.94 7.40 10.20
N CYS A 187 -13.16 7.94 9.27
CA CYS A 187 -13.35 7.81 7.84
C CYS A 187 -12.14 7.10 7.25
N ASP A 188 -12.32 5.87 6.76
CA ASP A 188 -11.29 5.16 6.01
C ASP A 188 -11.68 5.12 4.52
N SER A 189 -11.00 5.93 3.71
CA SER A 189 -11.27 6.02 2.27
C SER A 189 -10.79 4.81 1.47
N GLU A 190 -9.87 3.99 2.00
CA GLU A 190 -9.49 2.72 1.34
C GLU A 190 -10.57 1.66 1.56
N LEU A 191 -11.11 1.59 2.78
CA LEU A 191 -12.21 0.68 3.13
C LEU A 191 -13.59 1.19 2.68
N MET A 192 -13.67 2.47 2.29
CA MET A 192 -14.91 3.14 1.94
C MET A 192 -15.93 3.02 3.08
N ASN A 193 -15.51 3.43 4.28
CA ASN A 193 -16.34 3.30 5.46
C ASN A 193 -16.20 4.47 6.44
N TYR A 194 -17.33 4.90 7.00
CA TYR A 194 -17.43 5.75 8.17
C TYR A 194 -17.86 4.90 9.36
N TYR A 195 -17.17 5.02 10.49
CA TYR A 195 -17.47 4.20 11.66
C TYR A 195 -16.99 4.85 12.97
N HIS A 196 -17.42 4.27 14.08
CA HIS A 196 -16.90 4.55 15.42
C HIS A 196 -16.63 3.18 16.06
N ASP A 197 -15.36 2.87 16.30
CA ASP A 197 -14.91 1.53 16.70
C ASP A 197 -15.38 0.44 15.73
N THR A 198 -16.39 -0.34 16.10
CA THR A 198 -16.98 -1.38 15.23
C THR A 198 -18.34 -1.00 14.65
N THR A 199 -18.86 0.18 15.00
CA THR A 199 -20.21 0.62 14.61
C THR A 199 -20.16 1.47 13.35
N LEU A 200 -20.88 1.06 12.30
CA LEU A 200 -20.97 1.82 11.05
C LEU A 200 -21.71 3.15 11.26
N LYS A 201 -21.26 4.18 10.54
CA LYS A 201 -21.77 5.56 10.55
C LYS A 201 -21.98 6.13 9.14
N ASN A 202 -21.97 5.27 8.11
CA ASN A 202 -22.17 5.69 6.71
C ASN A 202 -23.48 6.44 6.49
N ASP A 203 -24.51 6.18 7.30
CA ASP A 203 -25.81 6.83 7.26
C ASP A 203 -25.84 8.17 8.02
N LYS A 204 -24.76 8.54 8.71
CA LYS A 204 -24.63 9.78 9.51
C LYS A 204 -23.67 10.81 8.89
N VAL A 205 -23.12 10.49 7.73
CA VAL A 205 -22.24 11.38 6.98
C VAL A 205 -22.77 11.49 5.56
N THR A 206 -22.99 12.72 5.10
CA THR A 206 -23.39 13.01 3.72
C THR A 206 -22.32 13.88 3.05
N GLY A 207 -22.15 13.78 1.74
CA GLY A 207 -21.12 14.54 1.02
C GLY A 207 -20.63 13.87 -0.24
N ASP A 208 -19.47 14.29 -0.72
CA ASP A 208 -18.82 13.85 -1.95
C ASP A 208 -18.15 12.45 -1.86
N GLY A 209 -18.88 11.47 -1.33
CA GLY A 209 -18.39 10.09 -1.17
C GLY A 209 -17.32 9.98 -0.09
N PHE A 210 -16.14 9.47 -0.44
CA PHE A 210 -15.01 9.31 0.49
C PHE A 210 -13.89 10.31 0.17
N PRO A 211 -13.29 10.95 1.19
CA PRO A 211 -12.16 11.86 1.04
C PRO A 211 -11.04 11.31 0.17
N THR A 212 -10.50 12.16 -0.70
CA THR A 212 -9.30 11.90 -1.49
C THR A 212 -8.36 13.10 -1.38
N PHE A 213 -7.05 12.84 -1.43
CA PHE A 213 -6.05 13.90 -1.56
C PHE A 213 -5.46 13.84 -2.97
N GLU A 214 -5.80 14.84 -3.77
CA GLU A 214 -5.36 14.95 -5.16
C GLU A 214 -3.90 15.41 -5.24
N TYR A 215 -3.29 15.30 -6.43
CA TYR A 215 -1.96 15.85 -6.67
C TYR A 215 -1.92 17.37 -6.38
N GLY A 216 -0.85 17.81 -5.72
CA GLY A 216 -0.66 19.19 -5.32
C GLY A 216 -1.19 19.48 -3.92
N GLU A 217 -1.55 20.75 -3.67
CA GLU A 217 -2.03 21.22 -2.38
C GLU A 217 -3.46 20.74 -2.13
N ASN A 218 -3.69 20.18 -0.94
CA ASN A 218 -5.00 19.80 -0.44
C ASN A 218 -5.30 20.66 0.79
N HIS A 219 -6.30 21.52 0.67
CA HIS A 219 -6.74 22.41 1.74
C HIS A 219 -7.79 21.68 2.59
N ILE A 220 -7.48 21.38 3.84
CA ILE A 220 -8.38 20.72 4.78
C ILE A 220 -8.85 21.75 5.81
N GLU A 221 -10.15 21.97 5.82
CA GLU A 221 -10.83 22.90 6.71
C GLU A 221 -11.97 22.18 7.42
N PHE A 222 -12.28 22.57 8.64
CA PHE A 222 -13.40 22.00 9.37
C PHE A 222 -14.03 23.03 10.29
N SER A 223 -15.33 22.88 10.53
CA SER A 223 -16.14 23.82 11.30
C SER A 223 -17.29 23.12 12.04
N GLY A 224 -18.05 23.91 12.81
CA GLY A 224 -19.14 23.43 13.65
C GLY A 224 -18.61 22.72 14.89
N GLY A 225 -19.08 21.51 15.12
CA GLY A 225 -18.72 20.67 16.26
C GLY A 225 -17.38 19.95 16.15
N ILE A 226 -16.68 20.06 15.01
CA ILE A 226 -15.35 19.44 14.82
C ILE A 226 -14.31 20.27 15.55
N THR A 227 -13.52 19.60 16.38
CA THR A 227 -12.48 20.20 17.23
C THR A 227 -11.07 19.87 16.74
N SER A 228 -10.88 18.69 16.14
CA SER A 228 -9.61 18.29 15.54
C SER A 228 -9.81 17.14 14.55
N VAL A 229 -8.81 16.91 13.71
CA VAL A 229 -8.73 15.76 12.81
C VAL A 229 -7.38 15.05 12.99
N GLU A 230 -7.41 13.72 13.02
CA GLU A 230 -6.21 12.89 12.92
C GLU A 230 -6.16 12.27 11.52
N ILE A 231 -5.11 12.55 10.76
CA ILE A 231 -4.99 12.18 9.35
C ILE A 231 -3.81 11.22 9.17
N ILE A 232 -4.05 10.13 8.44
CA ILE A 232 -2.99 9.34 7.81
C ILE A 232 -3.15 9.56 6.30
N PRO A 233 -2.27 10.35 5.66
CA PRO A 233 -2.47 10.73 4.26
C PRO A 233 -2.44 9.56 3.28
N ARG A 234 -1.61 8.54 3.56
CA ARG A 234 -1.38 7.38 2.70
C ARG A 234 -0.96 7.79 1.27
N TRP A 235 0.05 8.66 1.18
CA TRP A 235 0.62 9.07 -0.12
C TRP A 235 1.07 7.87 -0.93
N VAL A 236 0.67 7.82 -2.19
CA VAL A 236 0.94 6.68 -3.07
C VAL A 236 1.62 7.10 -4.37
N SER A 237 2.49 6.22 -4.87
CA SER A 237 3.11 6.33 -6.19
C SER A 237 3.19 4.94 -6.83
N LEU A 238 3.49 4.84 -8.12
CA LEU A 238 3.79 3.57 -8.79
C LEU A 238 5.21 3.07 -8.46
#